data_AF-A0A2V9L5Z8-F1
#
_entry.id   AF-A0A2V9L5Z8-F1
#
_cell.length_a   1.000
_cell.length_b   1.000
_cell.length_c   1.000
_cell.angle_alpha   90.00
_cell.angle_beta   90.00
_cell.angle_gamma   90.00
#
_symmetry.space_group_name_H-M   'P 1'
#
loop_
_entity.id
_entity.type
_entity.pdbx_description
1 polymer ?
#
loop_
_entity_poly.entity_id
_entity_poly.type
_entity_poly.pdbx_seq_one_letter_code
_entity_poly.pdbx_strand_id
1 'polypeptide(L)'
;MDKLHRSVPAVELKCPVQIGVVVRDLERTTRLLGSLFGIGPFRFIEWPNRPDSKYFYRGKDEHIRIRHAFVQVGPLELELIQPIEGERNAYREFLEQKGGGIHHILFEVDDMDQVVRSLSEAGVEVLQPELDRARDGRS
;
A
#
# COMPACT_ATOMS: atom_id res chain seq x y z
N MET A 1 -35.04 -1.49 19.38
CA MET A 1 -33.61 -1.14 19.35
C MET A 1 -32.87 -2.42 19.01
N ASP A 2 -32.47 -2.55 17.74
CA ASP A 2 -31.88 -3.77 17.20
C ASP A 2 -30.57 -4.11 17.91
N LYS A 3 -30.47 -5.36 18.37
CA LYS A 3 -29.21 -5.94 18.80
C LYS A 3 -28.35 -6.10 17.55
N LEU A 4 -27.34 -5.26 17.43
CA LEU A 4 -26.29 -5.40 16.43
C LEU A 4 -25.71 -6.81 16.55
N HIS A 5 -26.09 -7.71 15.64
CA HIS A 5 -25.52 -9.04 15.56
C HIS A 5 -24.08 -8.84 15.11
N ARG A 6 -23.13 -8.80 16.05
CA ARG A 6 -21.71 -8.73 15.72
C ARG A 6 -21.34 -10.08 15.11
N SER A 7 -21.25 -10.13 13.79
CA SER A 7 -20.58 -11.22 13.09
C SER A 7 -19.14 -11.30 13.60
N VAL A 8 -18.65 -12.53 13.78
CA VAL A 8 -17.23 -12.76 14.01
C VAL A 8 -16.49 -12.21 12.78
N PRO A 9 -15.46 -11.37 12.95
CA PRO A 9 -14.71 -10.85 11.82
C PRO A 9 -14.00 -12.01 11.11
N ALA A 10 -13.91 -11.95 9.77
CA ALA A 10 -13.22 -12.97 8.98
C ALA A 10 -11.71 -13.03 9.31
N VAL A 11 -11.13 -11.90 9.73
CA VAL A 11 -9.72 -11.77 10.15
C VAL A 11 -9.65 -10.85 11.36
N GLU A 12 -8.84 -11.21 12.35
CA GLU A 12 -8.47 -10.34 13.46
C GLU A 12 -7.20 -9.56 13.11
N LEU A 13 -7.30 -8.23 13.03
CA LEU A 13 -6.18 -7.36 12.68
C LEU A 13 -5.49 -6.83 13.93
N LYS A 14 -4.15 -6.76 13.89
CA LYS A 14 -3.34 -6.06 14.89
C LYS A 14 -3.48 -4.54 14.77
N CYS A 15 -2.72 -3.79 15.57
CA CYS A 15 -2.61 -2.35 15.37
C CYS A 15 -2.00 -2.06 13.98
N PRO A 16 -2.48 -1.03 13.26
CA PRO A 16 -1.86 -0.62 12.01
C PRO A 16 -0.42 -0.17 12.27
N VAL A 17 0.47 -0.44 11.31
CA VAL A 17 1.90 -0.13 11.42
C VAL A 17 2.36 0.91 10.40
N GLN A 18 1.62 1.10 9.30
CA GLN A 18 1.96 2.07 8.27
C GLN A 18 0.71 2.69 7.64
N ILE A 19 0.83 3.95 7.24
CA ILE A 19 -0.15 4.65 6.39
C ILE A 19 0.56 5.05 5.10
N GLY A 20 0.06 4.54 3.98
CA GLY A 20 0.52 4.89 2.64
C GLY A 20 -0.27 6.08 2.08
N VAL A 21 0.43 7.12 1.64
CA VAL A 21 -0.14 8.34 1.09
C VAL A 21 0.42 8.57 -0.31
N VAL A 22 -0.46 8.56 -1.31
CA VAL A 22 -0.05 8.84 -2.69
C VAL A 22 -0.02 10.36 -2.91
N VAL A 23 1.09 10.84 -3.48
CA VAL A 23 1.35 12.26 -3.72
C VAL A 23 1.79 12.50 -5.15
N ARG A 24 1.50 13.69 -5.68
CA ARG A 24 1.94 14.10 -7.03
C ARG A 24 3.43 14.43 -7.09
N ASP A 25 3.97 14.98 -6.00
CA ASP A 25 5.34 15.47 -5.90
C ASP A 25 5.89 15.16 -4.52
N LEU A 26 6.78 14.17 -4.46
CA LEU A 26 7.39 13.65 -3.25
C LEU A 26 8.34 14.66 -2.61
N GLU A 27 9.12 15.37 -3.43
CA GLU A 27 10.11 16.35 -2.96
C GLU A 27 9.43 17.58 -2.37
N ARG A 28 8.39 18.08 -3.04
CA ARG A 28 7.58 19.17 -2.49
C ARG A 28 6.89 18.76 -1.21
N THR A 29 6.30 17.57 -1.16
CA THR A 29 5.55 17.11 0.01
C THR A 29 6.46 16.92 1.22
N THR A 30 7.57 16.19 1.06
CA THR A 30 8.54 15.96 2.15
C THR A 30 9.13 17.28 2.68
N ARG A 31 9.47 18.22 1.80
CA ARG A 31 9.91 19.57 2.18
C ARG A 31 8.84 20.32 2.99
N LEU A 32 7.58 20.27 2.58
CA LEU A 32 6.49 20.93 3.30
C LEU A 32 6.26 20.31 4.68
N LEU A 33 6.23 18.98 4.77
CA LEU A 33 6.08 18.28 6.04
C LEU A 33 7.23 18.57 7.01
N GLY A 34 8.46 18.60 6.51
CA GLY A 34 9.63 18.97 7.30
C GLY A 34 9.61 20.42 7.76
N SER A 35 9.31 21.36 6.87
CA SER A 35 9.34 22.80 7.19
C SER A 35 8.18 23.27 8.07
N LEU A 36 6.98 22.72 7.89
CA LEU A 36 5.79 23.14 8.63
C LEU A 36 5.63 22.41 9.96
N PHE A 37 5.97 21.11 9.99
CA PHE A 37 5.63 20.24 11.12
C PHE A 37 6.85 19.54 11.73
N GLY A 38 8.06 19.74 11.19
CA GLY A 38 9.26 19.06 11.67
C GLY A 38 9.26 17.55 11.40
N ILE A 39 8.42 17.06 10.48
CA ILE A 39 8.35 15.64 10.15
C ILE A 39 9.51 15.30 9.21
N GLY A 40 10.39 14.40 9.65
CA GLY A 40 11.59 13.97 8.96
C GLY A 40 12.68 13.55 9.96
N PRO A 41 13.88 13.17 9.48
CA PRO A 41 14.27 13.02 8.07
C PRO A 41 13.58 11.84 7.41
N PHE A 42 13.41 11.91 6.08
CA PHE A 42 12.81 10.83 5.29
C PHE A 42 13.88 9.90 4.69
N ARG A 43 13.60 8.60 4.68
CA ARG A 43 14.34 7.60 3.91
C ARG A 43 13.71 7.45 2.53
N PHE A 44 14.48 7.71 1.47
CA PHE A 44 14.00 7.62 0.09
C PHE A 44 14.39 6.29 -0.55
N ILE A 45 13.44 5.70 -1.28
CA ILE A 45 13.66 4.48 -2.08
C ILE A 45 12.97 4.66 -3.43
N GLU A 46 13.59 4.18 -4.50
CA GLU A 46 12.94 4.01 -5.79
C GLU A 46 12.76 2.52 -6.08
N TRP A 47 11.59 2.14 -6.60
CA TRP A 47 11.28 0.78 -7.02
C TRP A 47 10.98 0.79 -8.54
N PRO A 48 11.42 -0.22 -9.30
CA PRO A 48 12.16 -1.40 -8.86
C PRO A 48 13.62 -1.09 -8.54
N ASN A 49 14.14 -1.72 -7.48
CA ASN A 49 15.55 -1.63 -7.09
C ASN A 49 16.34 -2.91 -7.45
N ARG A 50 15.68 -3.87 -8.11
CA ARG A 50 16.28 -5.09 -8.66
C ARG A 50 15.73 -5.39 -10.05
N PRO A 51 16.56 -5.89 -11.00
CA PRO A 51 16.13 -6.13 -12.38
C PRO A 51 14.99 -7.14 -12.56
N ASP A 52 14.85 -8.09 -11.65
CA ASP A 52 13.87 -9.18 -11.68
C ASP A 52 12.55 -8.84 -10.95
N SER A 53 12.45 -7.62 -10.43
CA SER A 53 11.24 -7.12 -9.76
C SER A 53 10.07 -7.09 -10.75
N LYS A 54 8.95 -7.72 -10.39
CA LYS A 54 7.70 -7.63 -11.14
C LYS A 54 6.62 -7.02 -10.28
N TYR A 55 5.76 -6.23 -10.91
CA TYR A 55 4.60 -5.63 -10.29
C TYR A 55 3.36 -6.21 -10.95
N PHE A 56 2.42 -6.68 -10.13
CA PHE A 56 1.12 -7.15 -10.57
C PHE A 56 0.03 -6.24 -10.04
N TYR A 57 -0.91 -5.90 -10.92
CA TYR A 57 -2.11 -5.18 -10.55
C TYR A 57 -3.30 -5.73 -11.34
N ARG A 58 -4.33 -6.19 -10.62
CA ARG A 58 -5.57 -6.78 -11.20
C ARG A 58 -5.27 -7.84 -12.27
N GLY A 59 -4.40 -8.78 -11.91
CA GLY A 59 -4.05 -9.93 -12.75
C GLY A 59 -3.15 -9.63 -13.94
N LYS A 60 -2.61 -8.41 -14.08
CA LYS A 60 -1.68 -8.05 -15.15
C LYS A 60 -0.34 -7.60 -14.58
N ASP A 61 0.75 -8.06 -15.18
CA ASP A 61 2.07 -7.49 -14.92
C ASP A 61 2.33 -6.26 -15.77
N GLU A 62 3.04 -5.30 -15.18
CA GLU A 62 3.50 -4.12 -15.90
C GLU A 62 4.83 -3.64 -15.30
N HIS A 63 5.70 -3.08 -16.14
CA HIS A 63 6.86 -2.36 -15.65
C HIS A 63 6.42 -0.99 -15.14
N ILE A 64 6.69 -0.71 -13.86
CA ILE A 64 6.34 0.56 -13.23
C ILE A 64 7.59 1.12 -12.54
N ARG A 65 7.68 2.45 -12.40
CA ARG A 65 8.67 3.10 -11.53
C ARG A 65 7.94 3.96 -10.52
N ILE A 66 8.30 3.82 -9.25
CA ILE A 66 7.68 4.53 -8.12
C ILE A 66 8.76 5.01 -7.17
N ARG A 67 8.59 6.22 -6.63
CA ARG A 67 9.45 6.78 -5.58
C ARG A 67 8.69 6.76 -4.25
N HIS A 68 9.39 6.36 -3.21
CA HIS A 68 8.89 6.32 -1.85
C HIS A 68 9.71 7.22 -0.94
N ALA A 69 9.06 7.83 0.05
CA ALA A 69 9.70 8.47 1.18
C ALA A 69 9.06 7.99 2.48
N PHE A 70 9.86 7.41 3.36
CA PHE A 70 9.42 6.80 4.61
C PHE A 70 9.90 7.63 5.81
N VAL A 71 9.04 7.78 6.82
CA VAL A 71 9.41 8.40 8.10
C VAL A 71 8.59 7.79 9.24
N GLN A 72 9.21 7.60 10.40
CA GLN A 72 8.48 7.15 11.59
C GLN A 72 7.78 8.34 12.26
N VAL A 73 6.47 8.21 12.52
CA VAL A 73 5.65 9.18 13.25
C VAL A 73 4.96 8.45 14.41
N GLY A 74 5.61 8.44 15.57
CA GLY A 74 5.15 7.69 16.73
C GLY A 74 5.12 6.19 16.43
N PRO A 75 3.98 5.49 16.61
CA PRO A 75 3.88 4.05 16.37
C PRO A 75 3.68 3.68 14.89
N LEU A 76 3.51 4.65 13.98
CA LEU A 76 3.24 4.42 12.57
C LEU A 76 4.41 4.84 11.68
N GLU A 77 4.70 4.07 10.64
CA GLU A 77 5.48 4.54 9.50
C GLU A 77 4.56 5.31 8.54
N LEU A 78 4.93 6.54 8.20
CA LEU A 78 4.32 7.28 7.11
C LEU A 78 5.09 6.98 5.83
N GLU A 79 4.43 6.35 4.87
CA GLU A 79 4.96 6.12 3.53
C GLU A 79 4.32 7.10 2.55
N LEU A 80 5.14 7.95 1.92
CA LEU A 80 4.72 8.79 0.80
C LEU A 80 5.10 8.12 -0.52
N ILE A 81 4.18 8.06 -1.47
CA ILE A 81 4.33 7.30 -2.72
C ILE A 81 4.07 8.23 -3.90
N GLN A 82 5.04 8.34 -4.82
CA GLN A 82 4.89 9.06 -6.08
C GLN A 82 5.07 8.07 -7.25
N PRO A 83 4.01 7.78 -8.03
CA PRO A 83 4.16 7.05 -9.28
C PRO A 83 4.91 7.88 -10.32
N ILE A 84 5.90 7.29 -10.98
CA ILE A 84 6.76 7.94 -11.98
C ILE A 84 6.46 7.38 -13.37
N GLU A 85 6.55 6.06 -13.55
CA GLU A 85 6.33 5.36 -14.83
C GLU A 85 5.39 4.16 -14.67
N GLY A 86 4.84 3.70 -15.79
CA GLY A 86 3.81 2.66 -15.85
C GLY A 86 2.42 3.26 -15.74
N GLU A 87 1.53 2.85 -16.63
CA GLU A 87 0.15 3.32 -16.77
C GLU A 87 -0.80 2.51 -15.87
N ARG A 88 -0.58 1.21 -15.69
CA ARG A 88 -1.44 0.36 -14.84
C ARG A 88 -0.78 0.03 -13.52
N ASN A 89 -0.95 0.93 -12.55
CA ASN A 89 -0.64 0.64 -11.16
C ASN A 89 -1.63 1.30 -10.20
N ALA A 90 -1.79 0.70 -9.02
CA ALA A 90 -2.73 1.13 -8.00
C ALA A 90 -2.52 2.60 -7.62
N TYR A 91 -1.26 3.04 -7.52
CA TYR A 91 -0.91 4.40 -7.10
C TYR A 91 -1.27 5.44 -8.16
N ARG A 92 -0.95 5.19 -9.43
CA ARG A 92 -1.32 6.08 -10.55
C ARG A 92 -2.83 6.15 -10.70
N GLU A 93 -3.51 5.00 -10.72
CA GLU A 93 -4.97 4.94 -10.82
C GLU A 93 -5.63 5.75 -9.69
N PHE A 94 -5.15 5.59 -8.44
CA PHE A 94 -5.65 6.36 -7.30
C PHE A 94 -5.37 7.86 -7.44
N LEU A 95 -4.16 8.24 -7.89
CA LEU A 95 -3.78 9.63 -8.09
C LEU A 95 -4.65 10.31 -9.16
N GLU A 96 -5.00 9.59 -10.23
CA GLU A 96 -5.85 10.08 -11.32
C GLU A 96 -7.31 10.19 -10.89
N GLN A 97 -7.83 9.19 -10.18
CA GLN A 97 -9.23 9.16 -9.75
C GLN A 97 -9.52 10.08 -8.56
N LYS A 98 -8.57 10.22 -7.63
CA LYS A 98 -8.78 10.88 -6.32
C LYS A 98 -7.92 12.12 -6.11
N GLY A 99 -6.86 12.31 -6.91
CA GLY A 99 -5.95 13.43 -6.79
C GLY A 99 -4.82 13.25 -5.78
N GLY A 100 -4.72 12.09 -5.13
CA GLY A 100 -3.78 11.77 -4.05
C GLY A 100 -4.48 11.66 -2.68
N GLY A 101 -3.69 11.40 -1.63
CA GLY A 101 -4.19 11.22 -0.26
C GLY A 101 -3.86 9.86 0.34
N ILE A 102 -4.49 9.52 1.47
CA ILE A 102 -4.32 8.22 2.13
C ILE A 102 -4.86 7.13 1.20
N HIS A 103 -3.96 6.26 0.75
CA HIS A 103 -4.23 5.19 -0.20
C HIS A 103 -4.45 3.86 0.51
N HIS A 104 -3.62 3.54 1.50
CA HIS A 104 -3.73 2.28 2.22
C HIS A 104 -3.33 2.41 3.70
N ILE A 105 -3.77 1.44 4.49
CA ILE A 105 -3.33 1.21 5.86
C ILE A 105 -2.75 -0.20 5.88
N LEU A 106 -1.56 -0.36 6.44
CA LEU A 106 -0.87 -1.63 6.52
C LEU A 106 -0.98 -2.21 7.93
N PHE A 107 -1.29 -3.50 7.98
CA PHE A 107 -1.36 -4.29 9.21
C PHE A 107 -0.33 -5.42 9.13
N GLU A 108 0.37 -5.65 10.23
CA GLU A 108 1.14 -6.89 10.39
C GLU A 108 0.20 -8.04 10.73
N VAL A 109 0.46 -9.18 10.10
CA VAL A 109 -0.29 -10.43 10.30
C VAL A 109 0.69 -11.57 10.56
N ASP A 110 0.29 -12.51 11.40
CA ASP A 110 1.14 -13.66 11.74
C ASP A 110 1.23 -14.69 10.60
N ASP A 111 0.15 -14.84 9.83
CA ASP A 111 0.06 -15.75 8.70
C ASP A 111 -0.66 -15.07 7.52
N MET A 112 0.12 -14.67 6.52
CA MET A 112 -0.40 -14.00 5.32
C MET A 112 -1.29 -14.93 4.48
N ASP A 113 -0.95 -16.22 4.36
CA ASP A 113 -1.72 -17.16 3.54
C ASP A 113 -3.08 -17.43 4.17
N GLN A 114 -3.13 -17.59 5.49
CA GLN A 114 -4.38 -17.69 6.23
C GLN A 114 -5.25 -16.45 6.03
N VAL A 115 -4.67 -15.25 6.18
CA VAL A 115 -5.40 -13.98 6.04
C VAL A 115 -5.96 -13.80 4.63
N VAL A 116 -5.14 -14.03 3.59
CA VAL A 116 -5.57 -13.95 2.19
C VAL A 116 -6.71 -14.93 1.93
N ARG A 117 -6.59 -16.18 2.40
CA ARG A 117 -7.64 -17.18 2.27
C ARG A 117 -8.94 -16.76 2.96
N SER A 118 -8.89 -16.32 4.21
CA SER A 118 -10.07 -15.90 4.95
C SER A 118 -10.76 -14.68 4.32
N LEU A 119 -9.99 -13.74 3.79
CA LEU A 119 -10.53 -12.59 3.05
C LEU A 119 -11.13 -13.00 1.70
N SER A 120 -10.50 -13.94 0.98
CA SER A 120 -11.00 -14.50 -0.28
C SER A 120 -12.32 -15.27 -0.07
N GLU A 121 -12.40 -16.12 0.98
CA GLU A 121 -13.64 -16.80 1.40
C GLU A 121 -14.75 -15.82 1.80
N ALA A 122 -14.38 -14.60 2.25
CA ALA A 122 -15.29 -13.50 2.52
C ALA A 122 -15.60 -12.62 1.29
N GLY A 123 -15.07 -12.95 0.10
CA GLY A 123 -15.33 -12.25 -1.16
C GLY A 123 -14.45 -11.03 -1.43
N VAL A 124 -13.34 -10.86 -0.71
CA VAL A 124 -12.38 -9.78 -0.95
C VAL A 124 -11.36 -10.21 -2.00
N GLU A 125 -11.17 -9.38 -3.03
CA GLU A 125 -10.21 -9.61 -4.11
C GLU A 125 -8.81 -9.06 -3.74
N VAL A 126 -7.77 -9.84 -4.00
CA VAL A 126 -6.39 -9.36 -3.95
C VAL A 126 -6.04 -8.60 -5.23
N LEU A 127 -5.78 -7.30 -5.09
CA LEU A 127 -5.46 -6.43 -6.22
C LEU A 127 -3.99 -6.51 -6.64
N GLN A 128 -3.08 -6.74 -5.69
CA GLN A 128 -1.64 -6.73 -5.88
C GLN A 128 -1.01 -7.97 -5.21
N PRO A 129 -0.98 -9.13 -5.89
CA PRO A 129 -0.36 -10.32 -5.36
C PRO A 129 1.18 -10.22 -5.39
N GLU A 130 1.83 -10.93 -4.47
CA GLU A 130 3.28 -11.16 -4.53
C GLU A 130 3.64 -12.01 -5.75
N LEU A 131 4.87 -11.88 -6.27
CA LEU A 131 5.29 -12.54 -7.52
C LEU A 131 5.02 -14.06 -7.53
N ASP A 132 5.29 -14.75 -6.43
CA ASP A 132 5.08 -16.19 -6.34
C ASP A 132 3.58 -16.54 -6.35
N ARG A 133 2.75 -15.74 -5.65
CA ARG A 133 1.28 -15.82 -5.63
C ARG A 133 0.63 -15.43 -6.97
N ALA A 134 1.27 -14.56 -7.74
CA ALA A 134 0.82 -14.22 -9.08
C ALA A 134 1.05 -15.36 -10.08
N ARG A 135 2.13 -16.15 -9.89
CA ARG A 135 2.53 -17.23 -10.80
C ARG A 135 1.72 -18.51 -10.62
N ASP A 136 1.31 -18.81 -9.38
CA ASP A 136 0.55 -20.01 -9.04
C ASP A 136 -0.98 -19.80 -9.14
N GLY A 137 -1.42 -18.58 -9.48
CA GLY A 137 -2.84 -18.22 -9.56
C GLY A 137 -3.53 -18.15 -8.20
N ARG A 138 -2.79 -18.14 -7.09
CA ARG A 138 -3.31 -17.99 -5.73
C ARG A 138 -3.39 -16.50 -5.40
N SER A 139 -4.50 -15.88 -5.81
CA SER A 139 -4.89 -14.54 -5.39
C SER A 139 -5.79 -14.61 -4.18
#